data_AF-A0A0F6RMW4-F1
#
_entry.id   AF-A0A0F6RMW4-F1
#
_cell.length_a   1.000
_cell.length_b   1.000
_cell.length_c   1.000
_cell.angle_alpha   90.00
_cell.angle_beta   90.00
_cell.angle_gamma   90.00
#
_symmetry.space_group_name_H-M   'P 1'
#
loop_
_entity.id
_entity.type
_entity.pdbx_description
1 polymer ?
#
loop_
_entity_poly.entity_id
_entity_poly.type
_entity_poly.pdbx_seq_one_letter_code
_entity_poly.pdbx_strand_id
1 'polypeptide(L)'
;MTKNETTEKKIFLLDFEKPLYELESRIEQIKELAQENSVDVSEQISQLDERANQLRREIFSNLTPSQRLQLARHPRRPSTLDYIQAITDEWFELHGDRGGYDDPALVGGVARFNGRPVVIIGHQKGRDTKDNVARNFGMAAPGGYRKAMRLMEHAHQFNQPILTFIDTPGAWAGVEAEKLGQGEAIAYNLREMFRLDVPIICTVIGEGGSGGALGIGVGDRLLMLEHSVYTVATPEACAAILWKDAKKSDKAAVALKITSKDLKELNIIDQIISEPSRGAHADPIKAAANLKAAISENLEALSLLTPQQRRESRYQKFRNLGVFLEATA
;
A
#
# COMPACT_ATOMS: atom_id res chain seq x y z
N MET A 1 -30.01 -33.85 8.04
CA MET A 1 -30.34 -32.44 8.33
C MET A 1 -29.07 -31.73 8.77
N THR A 2 -28.23 -31.35 7.81
CA THR A 2 -27.00 -30.58 8.04
C THR A 2 -27.38 -29.11 8.02
N LYS A 3 -27.21 -28.44 9.17
CA LYS A 3 -27.34 -26.98 9.25
C LYS A 3 -26.23 -26.37 8.39
N ASN A 4 -26.62 -25.65 7.35
CA ASN A 4 -25.75 -24.70 6.66
C ASN A 4 -25.38 -23.62 7.68
N GLU A 5 -24.16 -23.70 8.22
CA GLU A 5 -23.50 -22.54 8.81
C GLU A 5 -23.10 -21.61 7.66
N THR A 6 -24.05 -20.79 7.22
CA THR A 6 -23.73 -19.56 6.49
C THR A 6 -22.80 -18.76 7.39
N THR A 7 -21.52 -18.75 7.04
CA THR A 7 -20.51 -17.91 7.67
C THR A 7 -20.96 -16.46 7.47
N GLU A 8 -21.61 -15.86 8.46
CA GLU A 8 -21.95 -14.45 8.45
C GLU A 8 -20.65 -13.68 8.18
N LYS A 9 -20.55 -13.06 6.99
CA LYS A 9 -19.45 -12.17 6.67
C LYS A 9 -19.48 -11.04 7.68
N LYS A 10 -18.61 -11.09 8.69
CA LYS A 10 -18.42 -9.96 9.61
C LYS A 10 -18.04 -8.73 8.78
N ILE A 11 -18.99 -7.80 8.64
CA ILE A 11 -18.76 -6.55 7.93
C ILE A 11 -17.94 -5.67 8.87
N PHE A 12 -16.69 -5.42 8.49
CA PHE A 12 -15.90 -4.36 9.13
C PHE A 12 -16.35 -3.04 8.53
N LEU A 13 -16.95 -2.17 9.34
CA LEU A 13 -17.52 -0.91 8.89
C LEU A 13 -16.80 0.24 9.61
N LEU A 14 -16.27 1.19 8.85
CA LEU A 14 -15.66 2.40 9.39
C LEU A 14 -16.74 3.39 9.84
N ASP A 15 -16.45 4.18 10.86
CA ASP A 15 -17.44 5.10 11.46
C ASP A 15 -18.01 6.09 10.44
N PHE A 16 -17.18 6.61 9.53
CA PHE A 16 -17.62 7.55 8.50
C PHE A 16 -18.43 6.90 7.38
N GLU A 17 -18.42 5.56 7.27
CA GLU A 17 -19.25 4.82 6.31
C GLU A 17 -20.64 4.49 6.85
N LYS A 18 -20.88 4.60 8.17
CA LYS A 18 -22.15 4.25 8.81
C LYS A 18 -23.38 4.91 8.16
N PRO A 19 -23.39 6.23 7.86
CA PRO A 19 -24.56 6.86 7.24
C PRO A 19 -24.90 6.27 5.87
N LEU A 20 -23.88 5.89 5.08
CA LEU A 20 -24.06 5.26 3.78
C LEU A 20 -24.57 3.83 3.94
N TYR A 21 -23.96 3.06 4.86
CA TYR A 21 -24.37 1.69 5.12
C TYR A 21 -25.82 1.58 5.61
N GLU A 22 -26.24 2.47 6.50
CA GLU A 22 -27.64 2.52 6.98
C GLU A 22 -28.62 2.83 5.85
N LEU A 23 -28.26 3.73 4.93
CA LEU A 23 -29.09 4.05 3.76
C LEU A 23 -29.17 2.86 2.79
N GLU A 24 -28.04 2.23 2.47
CA GLU A 24 -27.97 1.03 1.62
C GLU A 24 -28.78 -0.13 2.23
N SER A 25 -28.68 -0.35 3.55
CA SER A 25 -29.44 -1.39 4.25
C SER A 25 -30.95 -1.11 4.24
N ARG A 26 -31.38 0.16 4.34
CA ARG A 26 -32.80 0.51 4.22
C ARG A 26 -33.31 0.30 2.80
N ILE A 27 -32.51 0.61 1.78
CA ILE A 27 -32.86 0.35 0.38
C ILE A 27 -33.08 -1.15 0.16
N GLU A 28 -32.20 -1.99 0.70
CA GLU A 28 -32.32 -3.44 0.57
C GLU A 28 -33.58 -3.98 1.29
N GLN A 29 -33.86 -3.51 2.50
CA GLN A 29 -35.09 -3.87 3.23
C GLN A 29 -36.36 -3.46 2.46
N ILE A 30 -36.36 -2.29 1.81
CA ILE A 30 -37.48 -1.86 0.98
C ILE A 30 -37.61 -2.75 -0.26
N LYS A 31 -36.50 -3.14 -0.90
CA LYS A 31 -36.48 -4.09 -2.02
C LYS A 31 -37.09 -5.44 -1.63
N GLU A 32 -36.67 -5.99 -0.49
CA GLU A 32 -37.19 -7.26 0.03
C GLU A 32 -38.69 -7.17 0.34
N LEU A 33 -39.13 -6.16 1.09
CA LEU A 33 -40.54 -5.98 1.46
C LEU A 33 -41.45 -5.73 0.24
N ALA A 34 -40.97 -5.00 -0.76
CA ALA A 34 -41.72 -4.77 -1.99
C ALA A 34 -41.90 -6.05 -2.81
N GLN A 35 -40.87 -6.89 -2.85
CA GLN A 35 -40.94 -8.20 -3.50
C GLN A 35 -41.92 -9.14 -2.76
N GLU A 36 -41.89 -9.16 -1.43
CA GLU A 36 -42.82 -9.98 -0.62
C GLU A 36 -44.28 -9.53 -0.77
N ASN A 37 -44.52 -8.22 -0.78
CA ASN A 37 -45.88 -7.67 -0.82
C ASN A 37 -46.38 -7.39 -2.25
N SER A 38 -45.58 -7.70 -3.29
CA SER A 38 -45.88 -7.41 -4.70
C SER A 38 -46.28 -5.96 -4.96
N VAL A 39 -45.58 -5.02 -4.31
CA VAL A 39 -45.80 -3.57 -4.44
C VAL A 39 -44.72 -2.97 -5.33
N ASP A 40 -45.10 -2.11 -6.28
CA ASP A 40 -44.14 -1.36 -7.08
C ASP A 40 -43.61 -0.14 -6.31
N VAL A 41 -42.32 -0.20 -5.97
CA VAL A 41 -41.57 0.87 -5.30
C VAL A 41 -40.37 1.33 -6.15
N SER A 42 -40.37 1.01 -7.45
CA SER A 42 -39.20 1.18 -8.32
C SER A 42 -38.71 2.64 -8.38
N GLU A 43 -39.63 3.60 -8.42
CA GLU A 43 -39.30 5.02 -8.43
C GLU A 43 -38.64 5.48 -7.11
N GLN A 44 -39.16 5.02 -5.96
CA GLN A 44 -38.63 5.36 -4.64
C GLN A 44 -37.24 4.73 -4.44
N ILE A 45 -37.06 3.49 -4.88
CA ILE A 45 -35.74 2.84 -4.89
C ILE A 45 -34.76 3.65 -5.74
N SER A 46 -35.15 4.07 -6.94
CA SER A 46 -34.26 4.85 -7.83
C SER A 46 -33.81 6.16 -7.16
N GLN A 47 -34.73 6.88 -6.51
CA GLN A 47 -34.40 8.11 -5.78
C GLN A 47 -33.46 7.86 -4.59
N LEU A 48 -33.67 6.77 -3.85
CA LEU A 48 -32.81 6.39 -2.73
C LEU A 48 -31.42 5.93 -3.21
N ASP A 49 -31.34 5.19 -4.32
CA ASP A 49 -30.09 4.75 -4.94
C ASP A 49 -29.28 5.96 -5.45
N GLU A 50 -29.93 6.95 -6.07
CA GLU A 50 -29.29 8.23 -6.44
C GLU A 50 -28.75 8.98 -5.22
N ARG A 51 -29.55 9.07 -4.14
CA ARG A 51 -29.13 9.69 -2.88
C ARG A 51 -27.95 8.96 -2.24
N ALA A 52 -27.96 7.62 -2.26
CA ALA A 52 -26.85 6.81 -1.77
C ALA A 52 -25.59 7.02 -2.60
N ASN A 53 -25.72 7.11 -3.93
CA ASN A 53 -24.61 7.42 -4.82
C ASN A 53 -24.03 8.82 -4.58
N GLN A 54 -24.88 9.82 -4.32
CA GLN A 54 -24.44 11.17 -3.96
C GLN A 54 -23.70 11.18 -2.63
N LEU A 55 -24.30 10.60 -1.58
CA LEU A 55 -23.69 10.51 -0.24
C LEU A 55 -22.34 9.78 -0.29
N ARG A 56 -22.26 8.69 -1.09
CA ARG A 56 -21.00 7.96 -1.31
C ARG A 56 -19.93 8.88 -1.92
N ARG A 57 -20.28 9.65 -2.95
CA ARG A 57 -19.33 10.61 -3.55
C ARG A 57 -18.87 11.64 -2.53
N GLU A 58 -19.80 12.24 -1.77
CA GLU A 58 -19.51 13.27 -0.77
C GLU A 58 -18.57 12.77 0.34
N ILE A 59 -18.80 11.55 0.85
CA ILE A 59 -17.95 10.95 1.89
C ILE A 59 -16.54 10.71 1.34
N PHE A 60 -16.42 10.00 0.21
CA PHE A 60 -15.12 9.55 -0.28
C PHE A 60 -14.30 10.66 -0.98
N SER A 61 -14.95 11.73 -1.46
CA SER A 61 -14.23 12.91 -1.99
C SER A 61 -13.63 13.79 -0.90
N ASN A 62 -14.17 13.78 0.32
CA ASN A 62 -13.82 14.69 1.41
C ASN A 62 -13.18 13.98 2.62
N LEU A 63 -12.58 12.81 2.40
CA LEU A 63 -11.92 12.05 3.47
C LEU A 63 -10.77 12.84 4.10
N THR A 64 -10.78 12.92 5.42
CA THR A 64 -9.66 13.47 6.20
C THR A 64 -8.43 12.56 6.12
N PRO A 65 -7.22 13.06 6.40
CA PRO A 65 -6.02 12.22 6.45
C PRO A 65 -6.15 11.00 7.38
N SER A 66 -6.81 11.14 8.52
CA SER A 66 -7.07 10.03 9.44
C SER A 66 -8.05 9.00 8.87
N GLN A 67 -9.10 9.44 8.17
CA GLN A 67 -10.03 8.52 7.51
C GLN A 67 -9.33 7.76 6.37
N ARG A 68 -8.42 8.41 5.64
CA ARG A 68 -7.55 7.72 4.66
C ARG A 68 -6.61 6.73 5.34
N LEU A 69 -6.01 7.07 6.48
CA LEU A 69 -5.23 6.13 7.28
C LEU A 69 -6.05 4.92 7.73
N GLN A 70 -7.31 5.11 8.13
CA GLN A 70 -8.22 4.01 8.46
C GLN A 70 -8.49 3.10 7.25
N LEU A 71 -8.63 3.66 6.05
CA LEU A 71 -8.74 2.87 4.81
C LEU A 71 -7.44 2.14 4.44
N ALA A 72 -6.28 2.76 4.67
CA ALA A 72 -4.96 2.14 4.49
C ALA A 72 -4.74 0.96 5.45
N ARG A 73 -5.30 1.06 6.68
CA ARG A 73 -5.27 0.03 7.72
C ARG A 73 -6.45 -0.93 7.66
N HIS A 74 -7.32 -0.82 6.66
CA HIS A 74 -8.53 -1.63 6.60
C HIS A 74 -8.18 -3.13 6.59
N PRO A 75 -8.76 -3.98 7.45
CA PRO A 75 -8.36 -5.39 7.58
C PRO A 75 -8.50 -6.22 6.30
N ARG A 76 -9.39 -5.78 5.39
CA ARG A 76 -9.61 -6.41 4.07
C ARG A 76 -8.90 -5.69 2.92
N ARG A 77 -8.03 -4.72 3.20
CA ARG A 77 -7.23 -4.07 2.16
C ARG A 77 -6.36 -5.15 1.48
N PRO A 78 -6.33 -5.22 0.14
CA PRO A 78 -5.53 -6.23 -0.54
C PRO A 78 -4.04 -6.09 -0.19
N SER A 79 -3.43 -7.20 0.16
CA SER A 79 -2.02 -7.33 0.50
C SER A 79 -1.14 -7.59 -0.73
N THR A 80 0.17 -7.63 -0.55
CA THR A 80 1.14 -7.89 -1.63
C THR A 80 0.80 -9.15 -2.44
N LEU A 81 0.56 -10.28 -1.78
CA LEU A 81 0.23 -11.53 -2.48
C LEU A 81 -1.11 -11.47 -3.22
N ASP A 82 -2.08 -10.67 -2.76
CA ASP A 82 -3.34 -10.46 -3.47
C ASP A 82 -3.13 -9.78 -4.82
N TYR A 83 -2.29 -8.74 -4.85
CA TYR A 83 -1.95 -8.05 -6.08
C TYR A 83 -1.10 -8.91 -7.00
N ILE A 84 -0.10 -9.63 -6.48
CA ILE A 84 0.73 -10.55 -7.29
C ILE A 84 -0.17 -11.56 -8.00
N GLN A 85 -1.06 -12.22 -7.27
CA GLN A 85 -1.98 -13.20 -7.84
C GLN A 85 -2.91 -12.60 -8.90
N ALA A 86 -3.33 -11.35 -8.73
CA ALA A 86 -4.26 -10.70 -9.64
C ALA A 86 -3.61 -10.11 -10.90
N ILE A 87 -2.35 -9.68 -10.84
CA ILE A 87 -1.71 -8.92 -11.93
C ILE A 87 -0.64 -9.70 -12.70
N THR A 88 -0.16 -10.82 -12.18
CA THR A 88 0.94 -11.61 -12.74
C THR A 88 0.54 -13.04 -13.11
N ASP A 89 1.36 -13.66 -13.94
CA ASP A 89 1.34 -15.07 -14.28
C ASP A 89 2.60 -15.75 -13.72
N GLU A 90 2.59 -17.08 -13.55
CA GLU A 90 3.79 -17.88 -13.23
C GLU A 90 4.58 -17.38 -11.99
N TRP A 91 3.89 -17.14 -10.87
CA TRP A 91 4.53 -16.72 -9.61
C TRP A 91 5.35 -17.83 -8.96
N PHE A 92 6.62 -17.54 -8.66
CA PHE A 92 7.53 -18.38 -7.87
C PHE A 92 8.12 -17.59 -6.71
N GLU A 93 7.64 -17.85 -5.49
CA GLU A 93 8.18 -17.23 -4.27
C GLU A 93 9.58 -17.78 -3.94
N LEU A 94 10.49 -16.91 -3.55
CA LEU A 94 11.88 -17.22 -3.25
C LEU A 94 12.22 -16.81 -1.81
N HIS A 95 12.56 -17.81 -1.00
CA HIS A 95 12.74 -17.67 0.44
C HIS A 95 14.19 -17.39 0.86
N GLY A 96 14.34 -16.79 2.05
CA GLY A 96 15.59 -16.69 2.81
C GLY A 96 16.53 -15.56 2.38
N ASP A 97 17.34 -15.09 3.33
CA ASP A 97 18.38 -14.08 3.15
C ASP A 97 19.79 -14.65 2.92
N ARG A 98 19.95 -15.98 2.99
CA ARG A 98 21.24 -16.72 3.03
C ARG A 98 22.08 -16.48 4.29
N GLY A 99 21.60 -15.68 5.23
CA GLY A 99 22.14 -15.50 6.59
C GLY A 99 21.45 -16.37 7.64
N GLY A 100 20.43 -17.15 7.25
CA GLY A 100 19.75 -18.12 8.10
C GLY A 100 18.33 -17.73 8.52
N TYR A 101 17.77 -16.66 7.94
CA TYR A 101 16.42 -16.20 8.24
C TYR A 101 15.59 -16.01 6.98
N ASP A 102 14.35 -16.51 7.01
CA ASP A 102 13.33 -16.18 6.01
C ASP A 102 12.22 -15.38 6.69
N ASP A 103 12.24 -14.06 6.48
CA ASP A 103 11.30 -13.17 7.14
C ASP A 103 9.90 -13.26 6.52
N PRO A 104 8.88 -13.70 7.27
CA PRO A 104 7.52 -13.82 6.74
C PRO A 104 6.87 -12.45 6.46
N ALA A 105 7.33 -11.36 7.08
CA ALA A 105 6.78 -10.02 6.90
C ALA A 105 7.13 -9.40 5.53
N LEU A 106 8.08 -9.97 4.80
CA LEU A 106 8.52 -9.48 3.51
C LEU A 106 8.60 -10.64 2.52
N VAL A 107 7.70 -10.70 1.55
CA VAL A 107 7.67 -11.75 0.51
C VAL A 107 8.39 -11.27 -0.73
N GLY A 108 8.89 -12.20 -1.54
CA GLY A 108 9.45 -11.85 -2.84
C GLY A 108 9.78 -13.05 -3.69
N GLY A 109 9.91 -12.82 -5.00
CA GLY A 109 9.99 -13.90 -5.99
C GLY A 109 10.00 -13.39 -7.42
N VAL A 110 9.91 -14.33 -8.36
CA VAL A 110 9.88 -14.07 -9.80
C VAL A 110 8.47 -14.32 -10.34
N ALA A 111 8.01 -13.48 -11.26
CA ALA A 111 6.73 -13.64 -11.94
C ALA A 111 6.85 -13.21 -13.41
N ARG A 112 5.82 -13.50 -14.22
CA ARG A 112 5.58 -12.83 -15.50
C ARG A 112 4.55 -11.72 -15.33
N PHE A 113 4.94 -10.50 -15.68
CA PHE A 113 4.08 -9.34 -15.76
C PHE A 113 3.95 -8.92 -17.23
N ASN A 114 2.74 -9.02 -17.80
CA ASN A 114 2.48 -8.80 -19.23
C ASN A 114 3.46 -9.58 -20.13
N GLY A 115 3.71 -10.85 -19.78
CA GLY A 115 4.62 -11.74 -20.50
C GLY A 115 6.12 -11.51 -20.24
N ARG A 116 6.51 -10.43 -19.54
CA ARG A 116 7.90 -10.10 -19.20
C ARG A 116 8.27 -10.63 -17.80
N PRO A 117 9.45 -11.26 -17.62
CA PRO A 117 9.90 -11.67 -16.29
C PRO A 117 10.23 -10.45 -15.43
N VAL A 118 9.73 -10.45 -14.19
CA VAL A 118 9.96 -9.40 -13.18
C VAL A 118 10.28 -10.03 -11.83
N VAL A 119 11.04 -9.32 -11.00
CA VAL A 119 11.19 -9.63 -9.58
C VAL A 119 10.23 -8.76 -8.79
N ILE A 120 9.44 -9.38 -7.92
CA ILE A 120 8.48 -8.67 -7.06
C ILE A 120 8.88 -8.88 -5.61
N ILE A 121 8.85 -7.82 -4.83
CA ILE A 121 9.17 -7.81 -3.40
C ILE A 121 8.14 -6.96 -2.67
N GLY A 122 7.65 -7.38 -1.52
CA GLY A 122 6.74 -6.51 -0.78
C GLY A 122 6.48 -6.93 0.64
N HIS A 123 5.97 -5.98 1.40
CA HIS A 123 5.52 -6.23 2.76
C HIS A 123 4.25 -7.07 2.72
N GLN A 124 4.20 -8.12 3.54
CA GLN A 124 3.04 -8.99 3.62
C GLN A 124 2.42 -8.87 5.00
N LYS A 125 1.28 -8.17 5.09
CA LYS A 125 0.39 -8.24 6.25
C LYS A 125 -0.44 -9.52 6.21
N GLY A 126 -0.97 -9.94 7.35
CA GLY A 126 -1.84 -11.11 7.43
C GLY A 126 -3.30 -10.77 7.21
N ARG A 127 -4.09 -11.75 6.74
CA ARG A 127 -5.54 -11.58 6.49
C ARG A 127 -6.40 -11.67 7.75
N ASP A 128 -5.92 -12.36 8.77
CA ASP A 128 -6.58 -12.51 10.06
C ASP A 128 -5.58 -12.30 11.21
N THR A 129 -6.03 -12.41 12.46
CA THR A 129 -5.18 -12.19 13.63
C THR A 129 -4.00 -13.17 13.70
N LYS A 130 -4.23 -14.45 13.37
CA LYS A 130 -3.19 -15.49 13.44
C LYS A 130 -2.14 -15.26 12.36
N ASP A 131 -2.58 -14.96 11.14
CA ASP A 131 -1.72 -14.65 10.01
C ASP A 131 -0.95 -13.35 10.25
N ASN A 132 -1.58 -12.32 10.83
CA ASN A 132 -0.89 -11.08 11.17
C ASN A 132 0.22 -11.30 12.19
N VAL A 133 0.00 -12.12 13.22
CA VAL A 133 1.07 -12.46 14.17
C VAL A 133 2.19 -13.23 13.48
N ALA A 134 1.87 -14.20 12.63
CA ALA A 134 2.87 -14.97 11.89
C ALA A 134 3.71 -14.11 10.93
N ARG A 135 3.09 -13.08 10.35
CA ARG A 135 3.69 -12.11 9.43
C ARG A 135 4.25 -10.86 10.12
N ASN A 136 4.31 -10.85 11.45
CA ASN A 136 4.71 -9.70 12.25
C ASN A 136 4.03 -8.38 11.83
N PHE A 137 2.76 -8.45 11.43
CA PHE A 137 1.96 -7.33 10.94
C PHE A 137 2.60 -6.56 9.76
N GLY A 138 3.42 -7.25 8.95
CA GLY A 138 4.17 -6.63 7.85
C GLY A 138 5.38 -5.80 8.30
N MET A 139 5.79 -5.91 9.57
CA MET A 139 7.00 -5.27 10.08
C MET A 139 8.21 -6.17 9.86
N ALA A 140 9.00 -5.86 8.83
CA ALA A 140 10.19 -6.65 8.51
C ALA A 140 11.29 -6.49 9.57
N ALA A 141 11.92 -7.59 9.92
CA ALA A 141 13.18 -7.70 10.63
C ALA A 141 14.37 -7.51 9.66
N PRO A 142 15.62 -7.44 10.15
CA PRO A 142 16.77 -7.16 9.29
C PRO A 142 16.94 -8.20 8.16
N GLY A 143 16.65 -9.48 8.44
CA GLY A 143 16.70 -10.55 7.45
C GLY A 143 15.69 -10.36 6.30
N GLY A 144 14.56 -9.69 6.53
CA GLY A 144 13.62 -9.31 5.48
C GLY A 144 14.24 -8.34 4.49
N TYR A 145 14.90 -7.28 4.98
CA TYR A 145 15.60 -6.32 4.12
C TYR A 145 16.78 -6.95 3.37
N ARG A 146 17.55 -7.83 4.02
CA ARG A 146 18.63 -8.59 3.36
C ARG A 146 18.11 -9.54 2.28
N LYS A 147 17.00 -10.24 2.54
CA LYS A 147 16.28 -11.03 1.53
C LYS A 147 15.83 -10.16 0.36
N ALA A 148 15.26 -8.98 0.63
CA ALA A 148 14.86 -8.04 -0.41
C ALA A 148 16.05 -7.68 -1.31
N MET A 149 17.20 -7.31 -0.72
CA MET A 149 18.37 -6.93 -1.48
C MET A 149 18.92 -8.09 -2.32
N ARG A 150 19.01 -9.30 -1.75
CA ARG A 150 19.39 -10.51 -2.50
C ARG A 150 18.52 -10.72 -3.76
N LEU A 151 17.21 -10.49 -3.64
CA LEU A 151 16.29 -10.61 -4.76
C LEU A 151 16.45 -9.47 -5.78
N MET A 152 16.73 -8.26 -5.33
CA MET A 152 17.03 -7.12 -6.21
C MET A 152 18.35 -7.32 -6.97
N GLU A 153 19.37 -7.90 -6.34
CA GLU A 153 20.64 -8.29 -6.99
C GLU A 153 20.40 -9.38 -8.06
N HIS A 154 19.55 -10.36 -7.76
CA HIS A 154 19.13 -11.35 -8.75
C HIS A 154 18.46 -10.67 -9.96
N ALA A 155 17.52 -9.76 -9.70
CA ALA A 155 16.85 -9.00 -10.76
C ALA A 155 17.87 -8.23 -11.62
N HIS A 156 18.83 -7.57 -10.97
CA HIS A 156 19.89 -6.82 -11.64
C HIS A 156 20.78 -7.73 -12.51
N GLN A 157 21.20 -8.88 -12.00
CA GLN A 157 22.04 -9.84 -12.73
C GLN A 157 21.36 -10.38 -13.99
N PHE A 158 20.04 -10.59 -13.95
CA PHE A 158 19.26 -11.12 -15.07
C PHE A 158 18.52 -10.04 -15.87
N ASN A 159 18.82 -8.76 -15.63
CA ASN A 159 18.20 -7.62 -16.31
C ASN A 159 16.65 -7.61 -16.24
N GLN A 160 16.11 -8.02 -15.10
CA GLN A 160 14.68 -8.07 -14.81
C GLN A 160 14.25 -6.80 -14.07
N PRO A 161 13.12 -6.18 -14.44
CA PRO A 161 12.53 -5.09 -13.66
C PRO A 161 12.17 -5.54 -12.24
N ILE A 162 12.23 -4.60 -11.32
CA ILE A 162 11.87 -4.78 -9.91
C ILE A 162 10.56 -4.04 -9.64
N LEU A 163 9.58 -4.73 -9.07
CA LEU A 163 8.34 -4.14 -8.56
C LEU A 163 8.34 -4.28 -7.03
N THR A 164 8.22 -3.17 -6.30
CA THR A 164 8.10 -3.23 -4.84
C THR A 164 6.71 -2.80 -4.36
N PHE A 165 6.18 -3.54 -3.37
CA PHE A 165 4.89 -3.26 -2.73
C PHE A 165 5.08 -2.89 -1.26
N ILE A 166 4.77 -1.63 -0.95
CA ILE A 166 4.97 -1.03 0.37
C ILE A 166 3.65 -1.07 1.15
N ASP A 167 3.65 -1.85 2.24
CA ASP A 167 2.53 -1.96 3.17
C ASP A 167 2.99 -2.38 4.56
N THR A 168 3.62 -1.45 5.27
CA THR A 168 4.17 -1.67 6.60
C THR A 168 3.88 -0.48 7.51
N PRO A 169 3.53 -0.71 8.79
CA PRO A 169 3.49 0.37 9.78
C PRO A 169 4.91 0.85 10.14
N GLY A 170 5.95 0.08 9.82
CA GLY A 170 7.35 0.40 10.06
C GLY A 170 8.21 -0.86 10.16
N ALA A 171 9.52 -0.67 10.24
CA ALA A 171 10.45 -1.76 10.53
C ALA A 171 10.19 -2.32 11.92
N TRP A 172 10.42 -3.61 12.14
CA TRP A 172 10.22 -4.21 13.47
C TRP A 172 11.18 -3.59 14.49
N ALA A 173 10.62 -2.97 15.53
CA ALA A 173 11.37 -2.28 16.59
C ALA A 173 11.58 -3.20 17.82
N GLY A 174 12.19 -4.36 17.60
CA GLY A 174 12.47 -5.36 18.63
C GLY A 174 13.94 -5.43 19.02
N VAL A 175 14.24 -5.91 20.23
CA VAL A 175 15.63 -6.08 20.73
C VAL A 175 16.46 -6.98 19.80
N GLU A 176 15.87 -8.05 19.29
CA GLU A 176 16.56 -8.94 18.34
C GLU A 176 16.79 -8.27 16.98
N ALA A 177 15.89 -7.39 16.53
CA ALA A 177 16.12 -6.60 15.32
C ALA A 177 17.33 -5.67 15.47
N GLU A 178 17.46 -5.01 16.62
CA GLU A 178 18.59 -4.14 16.92
C GLU A 178 19.91 -4.91 16.99
N LYS A 179 19.94 -6.06 17.71
CA LYS A 179 21.12 -6.94 17.77
C LYS A 179 21.58 -7.41 16.39
N LEU A 180 20.62 -7.69 15.49
CA LEU A 180 20.87 -8.17 14.14
C LEU A 180 21.08 -7.05 13.12
N GLY A 181 21.07 -5.78 13.54
CA GLY A 181 21.40 -4.62 12.70
C GLY A 181 20.26 -4.11 11.82
N GLN A 182 19.11 -3.76 12.41
CA GLN A 182 17.97 -3.19 11.67
C GLN A 182 18.33 -1.91 10.90
N GLY A 183 19.03 -0.97 11.55
CA GLY A 183 19.51 0.24 10.88
C GLY A 183 20.50 -0.04 9.75
N GLU A 184 21.39 -1.03 9.93
CA GLU A 184 22.36 -1.45 8.91
C GLU A 184 21.66 -2.05 7.69
N ALA A 185 20.74 -2.99 7.90
CA ALA A 185 20.05 -3.67 6.81
C ALA A 185 19.23 -2.69 5.95
N ILE A 186 18.55 -1.73 6.58
CA ILE A 186 17.84 -0.67 5.87
C ILE A 186 18.85 0.22 5.12
N ALA A 187 19.88 0.73 5.79
CA ALA A 187 20.87 1.62 5.18
C ALA A 187 21.61 0.97 4.00
N TYR A 188 21.93 -0.33 4.10
CA TYR A 188 22.53 -1.11 3.03
C TYR A 188 21.62 -1.14 1.80
N ASN A 189 20.34 -1.46 1.98
CA ASN A 189 19.37 -1.44 0.89
C ASN A 189 19.29 -0.06 0.24
N LEU A 190 19.16 1.01 1.03
CA LEU A 190 19.10 2.38 0.48
C LEU A 190 20.30 2.67 -0.42
N ARG A 191 21.51 2.32 0.04
CA ARG A 191 22.75 2.55 -0.71
C ARG A 191 22.81 1.72 -2.00
N GLU A 192 22.52 0.43 -1.94
CA GLU A 192 22.67 -0.46 -3.10
C GLU A 192 21.57 -0.26 -4.14
N MET A 193 20.34 0.09 -3.71
CA MET A 193 19.23 0.34 -4.64
C MET A 193 19.53 1.48 -5.63
N PHE A 194 20.36 2.47 -5.29
CA PHE A 194 20.77 3.51 -6.23
C PHE A 194 21.66 3.01 -7.39
N ARG A 195 22.33 1.87 -7.22
CA ARG A 195 23.31 1.35 -8.20
C ARG A 195 22.70 0.41 -9.23
N LEU A 196 21.49 -0.07 -9.00
CA LEU A 196 20.86 -1.08 -9.85
C LEU A 196 20.52 -0.50 -11.23
N ASP A 197 20.94 -1.20 -12.27
CA ASP A 197 20.77 -0.78 -13.67
C ASP A 197 19.37 -1.07 -14.26
N VAL A 198 18.57 -1.86 -13.56
CA VAL A 198 17.22 -2.28 -13.97
C VAL A 198 16.15 -1.26 -13.54
N PRO A 199 14.99 -1.20 -14.20
CA PRO A 199 13.86 -0.40 -13.77
C PRO A 199 13.34 -0.84 -12.39
N ILE A 200 13.06 0.11 -11.51
CA ILE A 200 12.47 -0.11 -10.18
C ILE A 200 11.22 0.75 -10.04
N ILE A 201 10.07 0.09 -9.86
CA ILE A 201 8.79 0.76 -9.58
C ILE A 201 8.36 0.37 -8.18
N CYS A 202 8.34 1.35 -7.28
CA CYS A 202 7.83 1.19 -5.92
C CYS A 202 6.38 1.64 -5.86
N THR A 203 5.52 0.88 -5.21
CA THR A 203 4.11 1.26 -5.00
C THR A 203 3.71 1.13 -3.55
N VAL A 204 3.22 2.21 -2.94
CA VAL A 204 2.57 2.14 -1.63
C VAL A 204 1.16 1.65 -1.83
N ILE A 205 0.91 0.41 -1.42
CA ILE A 205 -0.40 -0.24 -1.53
C ILE A 205 -1.20 -0.15 -0.25
N GLY A 206 -0.58 0.16 0.90
CA GLY A 206 -1.26 0.36 2.18
C GLY A 206 -0.58 1.44 3.01
N GLU A 207 0.20 1.03 4.01
CA GLU A 207 0.99 1.96 4.83
C GLU A 207 2.45 2.03 4.37
N GLY A 208 2.98 3.24 4.24
CA GLY A 208 4.40 3.55 4.04
C GLY A 208 5.02 4.04 5.34
N GLY A 209 5.33 3.13 6.26
CA GLY A 209 5.90 3.45 7.57
C GLY A 209 7.41 3.69 7.55
N SER A 210 7.82 4.97 7.63
CA SER A 210 9.18 5.42 7.95
C SER A 210 10.30 4.76 7.12
N GLY A 211 11.48 4.58 7.72
CA GLY A 211 12.61 3.89 7.11
C GLY A 211 12.31 2.43 6.75
N GLY A 212 11.33 1.80 7.40
CA GLY A 212 10.93 0.44 7.07
C GLY A 212 10.30 0.31 5.69
N ALA A 213 9.46 1.26 5.32
CA ALA A 213 8.95 1.38 3.96
C ALA A 213 10.05 1.78 2.97
N LEU A 214 10.90 2.74 3.36
CA LEU A 214 11.98 3.25 2.51
C LEU A 214 13.04 2.18 2.18
N GLY A 215 13.24 1.18 3.05
CA GLY A 215 14.17 0.07 2.85
C GLY A 215 13.89 -0.79 1.60
N ILE A 216 12.73 -0.64 0.96
CA ILE A 216 12.44 -1.17 -0.39
C ILE A 216 11.78 -0.11 -1.30
N GLY A 217 11.96 1.17 -0.97
CA GLY A 217 11.26 2.31 -1.58
C GLY A 217 12.12 3.22 -2.47
N VAL A 218 13.38 2.86 -2.72
CA VAL A 218 14.30 3.63 -3.58
C VAL A 218 14.15 3.20 -5.04
N GLY A 219 13.17 3.78 -5.74
CA GLY A 219 12.87 3.42 -7.13
C GLY A 219 12.90 4.59 -8.12
N ASP A 220 12.93 4.25 -9.40
CA ASP A 220 12.80 5.22 -10.50
C ASP A 220 11.42 5.88 -10.49
N ARG A 221 10.40 5.12 -10.07
CA ARG A 221 9.03 5.57 -9.88
C ARG A 221 8.52 5.17 -8.50
N LEU A 222 7.82 6.08 -7.84
CA LEU A 222 7.10 5.88 -6.58
C LEU A 222 5.63 6.20 -6.83
N LEU A 223 4.81 5.16 -6.86
CA LEU A 223 3.37 5.23 -7.04
C LEU A 223 2.69 5.09 -5.67
N MET A 224 1.50 5.64 -5.51
CA MET A 224 0.67 5.45 -4.33
C MET A 224 -0.76 5.13 -4.73
N LEU A 225 -1.37 4.12 -4.11
CA LEU A 225 -2.83 3.98 -4.16
C LEU A 225 -3.47 5.19 -3.47
N GLU A 226 -4.63 5.62 -3.97
CA GLU A 226 -5.29 6.87 -3.55
C GLU A 226 -5.46 7.01 -2.03
N HIS A 227 -5.83 5.94 -1.33
CA HIS A 227 -6.04 5.94 0.11
C HIS A 227 -4.86 5.36 0.90
N SER A 228 -3.75 5.02 0.23
CA SER A 228 -2.51 4.70 0.93
C SER A 228 -1.89 5.94 1.58
N VAL A 229 -1.01 5.71 2.56
CA VAL A 229 -0.32 6.77 3.31
C VAL A 229 1.18 6.54 3.30
N TYR A 230 1.99 7.60 3.33
CA TYR A 230 3.45 7.50 3.48
C TYR A 230 3.90 8.55 4.50
N THR A 231 4.63 8.14 5.54
CA THR A 231 4.99 9.03 6.64
C THR A 231 6.33 8.68 7.28
N VAL A 232 7.04 9.68 7.78
CA VAL A 232 8.30 9.52 8.52
C VAL A 232 8.10 8.88 9.90
N ALA A 233 6.92 9.06 10.50
CA ALA A 233 6.53 8.49 11.78
C ALA A 233 5.01 8.27 11.81
N THR A 234 4.54 7.32 12.61
CA THR A 234 3.09 7.13 12.77
C THR A 234 2.46 8.39 13.37
N PRO A 235 1.24 8.79 12.97
CA PRO A 235 0.57 9.94 13.56
C PRO A 235 0.43 9.85 15.07
N GLU A 236 0.25 8.63 15.60
CA GLU A 236 0.19 8.36 17.04
C GLU A 236 1.53 8.67 17.73
N ALA A 237 2.66 8.22 17.16
CA ALA A 237 3.98 8.51 17.71
C ALA A 237 4.32 10.01 17.63
N CYS A 238 4.01 10.65 16.51
CA CYS A 238 4.19 12.08 16.33
C CYS A 238 3.36 12.89 17.35
N ALA A 239 2.10 12.49 17.56
CA ALA A 239 1.22 13.11 18.55
C ALA A 239 1.72 12.97 19.99
N ALA A 240 2.22 11.78 20.34
CA ALA A 240 2.81 11.52 21.65
C ALA A 240 4.07 12.38 21.92
N ILE A 241 4.86 12.68 20.90
CA ILE A 241 6.09 13.48 21.05
C ILE A 241 5.78 14.99 21.04
N LEU A 242 5.13 15.49 19.98
CA LEU A 242 4.96 16.93 19.76
C LEU A 242 3.82 17.53 20.59
N TRP A 243 2.77 16.75 20.86
CA TRP A 243 1.61 17.19 21.64
C TRP A 243 1.51 16.55 23.02
N LYS A 244 2.43 15.64 23.38
CA LYS A 244 2.40 14.87 24.64
C LYS A 244 1.08 14.12 24.86
N ASP A 245 0.37 13.78 23.77
CA ASP A 245 -0.95 13.17 23.80
C ASP A 245 -1.23 12.40 22.50
N ALA A 246 -1.18 11.07 22.58
CA ALA A 246 -1.41 10.19 21.43
C ALA A 246 -2.83 10.32 20.84
N LYS A 247 -3.82 10.81 21.62
CA LYS A 247 -5.19 11.03 21.13
C LYS A 247 -5.28 12.16 20.11
N LYS A 248 -4.22 12.97 19.96
CA LYS A 248 -4.11 14.01 18.93
C LYS A 248 -3.50 13.51 17.62
N SER A 249 -3.55 12.20 17.37
CA SER A 249 -3.11 11.57 16.11
C SER A 249 -3.73 12.21 14.88
N ASP A 250 -5.00 12.63 14.95
CA ASP A 250 -5.66 13.29 13.82
C ASP A 250 -5.01 14.62 13.46
N LYS A 251 -4.66 15.41 14.47
CA LYS A 251 -3.94 16.67 14.27
C LYS A 251 -2.54 16.43 13.71
N ALA A 252 -1.86 15.38 14.18
CA ALA A 252 -0.55 14.99 13.67
C ALA A 252 -0.62 14.50 12.21
N ALA A 253 -1.64 13.72 11.83
CA ALA A 253 -1.83 13.23 10.47
C ALA A 253 -1.99 14.38 9.46
N VAL A 254 -2.74 15.43 9.81
CA VAL A 254 -2.86 16.64 8.99
C VAL A 254 -1.51 17.38 8.90
N ALA A 255 -0.84 17.58 10.03
CA ALA A 255 0.43 18.31 10.07
C ALA A 255 1.55 17.62 9.29
N LEU A 256 1.58 16.28 9.31
CA LEU A 256 2.58 15.46 8.62
C LEU A 256 2.35 15.34 7.12
N LYS A 257 1.17 15.71 6.60
CA LYS A 257 0.86 15.67 5.16
C LYS A 257 1.07 14.26 4.55
N ILE A 258 0.47 13.25 5.18
CA ILE A 258 0.74 11.83 4.92
C ILE A 258 0.03 11.24 3.69
N THR A 259 -0.87 12.00 3.06
CA THR A 259 -1.77 11.46 2.02
C THR A 259 -1.10 11.43 0.66
N SER A 260 -1.54 10.53 -0.22
CA SER A 260 -1.10 10.48 -1.63
C SER A 260 -1.19 11.84 -2.34
N LYS A 261 -2.24 12.62 -2.05
CA LYS A 261 -2.45 13.96 -2.62
C LYS A 261 -1.42 14.97 -2.11
N ASP A 262 -1.21 15.02 -0.80
CA ASP A 262 -0.19 15.89 -0.20
C ASP A 262 1.21 15.58 -0.77
N LEU A 263 1.57 14.30 -0.84
CA LEU A 263 2.89 13.86 -1.27
C LEU A 263 3.09 14.08 -2.78
N LYS A 264 2.00 14.07 -3.57
CA LYS A 264 2.05 14.45 -4.98
C LYS A 264 2.29 15.94 -5.15
N GLU A 265 1.62 16.78 -4.35
CA GLU A 265 1.84 18.24 -4.33
C GLU A 265 3.26 18.61 -3.87
N LEU A 266 3.84 17.83 -2.97
CA LEU A 266 5.23 17.96 -2.51
C LEU A 266 6.27 17.38 -3.49
N ASN A 267 5.84 16.84 -4.64
CA ASN A 267 6.69 16.17 -5.64
C ASN A 267 7.53 15.00 -5.07
N ILE A 268 7.03 14.34 -4.02
CA ILE A 268 7.67 13.13 -3.45
C ILE A 268 7.30 11.88 -4.26
N ILE A 269 6.08 11.83 -4.79
CA ILE A 269 5.57 10.69 -5.57
C ILE A 269 5.29 11.05 -7.03
N ASP A 270 5.38 10.05 -7.90
CA ASP A 270 5.24 10.21 -9.34
C ASP A 270 3.79 10.08 -9.82
N GLN A 271 2.98 9.23 -9.19
CA GLN A 271 1.60 8.99 -9.63
C GLN A 271 0.71 8.52 -8.48
N ILE A 272 -0.52 9.02 -8.49
CA ILE A 272 -1.61 8.50 -7.66
C ILE A 272 -2.42 7.53 -8.50
N ILE A 273 -2.65 6.32 -7.99
CA ILE A 273 -3.46 5.28 -8.62
C ILE A 273 -4.83 5.33 -7.96
N SER A 274 -5.88 5.65 -8.72
CA SER A 274 -7.25 5.72 -8.22
C SER A 274 -7.71 4.38 -7.66
N GLU A 275 -8.38 4.43 -6.52
CA GLU A 275 -9.04 3.26 -5.94
C GLU A 275 -10.53 3.20 -6.38
N PRO A 276 -11.20 2.04 -6.25
CA PRO A 276 -12.65 1.97 -6.34
C PRO A 276 -13.32 2.93 -5.34
N SER A 277 -14.58 3.29 -5.56
CA SER A 277 -15.28 4.35 -4.81
C SER A 277 -15.39 4.13 -3.30
N ARG A 278 -15.15 2.92 -2.80
CA ARG A 278 -15.12 2.59 -1.36
C ARG A 278 -13.74 2.14 -0.88
N GLY A 279 -12.71 2.38 -1.68
CA GLY A 279 -11.35 1.88 -1.49
C GLY A 279 -11.12 0.49 -2.09
N ALA A 280 -9.85 0.09 -2.11
CA ALA A 280 -9.37 -1.13 -2.77
C ALA A 280 -9.99 -2.42 -2.23
N HIS A 281 -10.41 -2.45 -0.96
CA HIS A 281 -11.03 -3.61 -0.35
C HIS A 281 -12.46 -3.89 -0.85
N ALA A 282 -13.13 -2.87 -1.40
CA ALA A 282 -14.50 -2.99 -1.90
C ALA A 282 -14.56 -3.64 -3.29
N ASP A 283 -13.57 -3.37 -4.14
CA ASP A 283 -13.39 -4.04 -5.43
C ASP A 283 -11.90 -4.32 -5.70
N PRO A 284 -11.35 -5.40 -5.10
CA PRO A 284 -9.94 -5.76 -5.24
C PRO A 284 -9.51 -6.02 -6.68
N ILE A 285 -10.43 -6.53 -7.53
CA ILE A 285 -10.15 -6.85 -8.92
C ILE A 285 -9.93 -5.56 -9.71
N LYS A 286 -10.81 -4.57 -9.55
CA LYS A 286 -10.64 -3.26 -10.19
C LYS A 286 -9.42 -2.51 -9.65
N ALA A 287 -9.16 -2.58 -8.34
CA ALA A 287 -7.96 -2.00 -7.76
C ALA A 287 -6.67 -2.61 -8.37
N ALA A 288 -6.63 -3.94 -8.51
CA ALA A 288 -5.52 -4.64 -9.15
C ALA A 288 -5.38 -4.29 -10.65
N ALA A 289 -6.50 -4.14 -11.36
CA ALA A 289 -6.47 -3.71 -12.76
C ALA A 289 -5.89 -2.29 -12.93
N ASN A 290 -6.29 -1.35 -12.06
CA ASN A 290 -5.75 0.00 -12.05
C ASN A 290 -4.23 0.01 -11.72
N LEU A 291 -3.83 -0.79 -10.73
CA LEU A 291 -2.42 -0.97 -10.37
C LEU A 291 -1.61 -1.54 -11.54
N LYS A 292 -2.12 -2.59 -12.20
CA LYS A 292 -1.49 -3.23 -13.37
C LYS A 292 -1.31 -2.23 -14.51
N ALA A 293 -2.32 -1.43 -14.81
CA ALA A 293 -2.24 -0.41 -15.85
C ALA A 293 -1.15 0.63 -15.54
N ALA A 294 -1.13 1.17 -14.32
CA ALA A 294 -0.14 2.16 -13.90
C ALA A 294 1.30 1.60 -13.90
N ILE A 295 1.51 0.37 -13.42
CA ILE A 295 2.83 -0.28 -13.47
C ILE A 295 3.25 -0.50 -14.92
N SER A 296 2.35 -0.96 -15.80
CA SER A 296 2.66 -1.19 -17.21
C SER A 296 3.10 0.09 -17.92
N GLU A 297 2.36 1.18 -17.74
CA GLU A 297 2.69 2.48 -18.33
C GLU A 297 4.08 2.98 -17.87
N ASN A 298 4.34 2.95 -16.57
CA ASN A 298 5.63 3.37 -16.02
C ASN A 298 6.77 2.45 -16.47
N LEU A 299 6.53 1.15 -16.56
CA LEU A 299 7.55 0.19 -16.96
C LEU A 299 7.94 0.36 -18.42
N GLU A 300 6.98 0.61 -19.32
CA GLU A 300 7.24 0.95 -20.72
C GLU A 300 8.08 2.23 -20.81
N ALA A 301 7.68 3.29 -20.11
CA ALA A 301 8.43 4.56 -20.09
C ALA A 301 9.88 4.38 -19.59
N LEU A 302 10.11 3.60 -18.54
CA LEU A 302 11.45 3.32 -18.00
C LEU A 302 12.28 2.38 -18.89
N SER A 303 11.63 1.59 -19.74
CA SER A 303 12.31 0.67 -20.65
C SER A 303 12.93 1.38 -21.86
N LEU A 304 12.46 2.59 -22.17
CA LEU A 304 13.05 3.47 -23.20
C LEU A 304 14.38 4.10 -22.75
N LEU A 305 14.67 4.08 -21.45
CA LEU A 305 15.90 4.66 -20.90
C LEU A 305 17.03 3.63 -20.89
N THR A 306 18.25 4.10 -21.11
CA THR A 306 19.46 3.30 -20.86
C THR A 306 19.68 3.10 -19.35
N PRO A 307 20.44 2.06 -18.92
CA PRO A 307 20.84 1.88 -17.53
C PRO A 307 21.41 3.15 -16.88
N GLN A 308 22.28 3.86 -17.59
CA GLN A 308 22.92 5.08 -17.11
C GLN A 308 21.91 6.20 -16.89
N GLN A 309 20.98 6.39 -17.84
CA GLN A 309 19.89 7.37 -17.72
C GLN A 309 18.95 7.04 -16.56
N ARG A 310 18.63 5.75 -16.33
CA ARG A 310 17.82 5.35 -15.17
C ARG A 310 18.50 5.69 -13.85
N ARG A 311 19.76 5.29 -13.68
CA ARG A 311 20.52 5.60 -12.45
C ARG A 311 20.63 7.10 -12.21
N GLU A 312 20.92 7.89 -13.24
CA GLU A 312 21.01 9.34 -13.13
C GLU A 312 19.64 9.94 -12.76
N SER A 313 18.56 9.52 -13.43
CA SER A 313 17.20 9.98 -13.10
C SER A 313 16.81 9.63 -11.67
N ARG A 314 17.14 8.42 -11.20
CA ARG A 314 16.94 8.00 -9.81
C ARG A 314 17.74 8.88 -8.85
N TYR A 315 19.02 9.08 -9.10
CA TYR A 315 19.86 9.94 -8.27
C TYR A 315 19.30 11.36 -8.18
N GLN A 316 18.99 12.00 -9.32
CA GLN A 316 18.45 13.36 -9.36
C GLN A 316 17.11 13.47 -8.66
N LYS A 317 16.20 12.50 -8.85
CA LYS A 317 14.91 12.45 -8.15
C LYS A 317 15.09 12.59 -6.65
N PHE A 318 15.94 11.77 -6.04
CA PHE A 318 16.16 11.81 -4.59
C PHE A 318 17.03 13.01 -4.16
N ARG A 319 18.02 13.42 -4.96
CA ARG A 319 18.92 14.54 -4.64
C ARG A 319 18.20 15.88 -4.55
N ASN A 320 17.11 16.03 -5.31
CA ASN A 320 16.26 17.22 -5.36
C ASN A 320 15.15 17.22 -4.29
N LEU A 321 15.05 16.18 -3.45
CA LEU A 321 14.10 16.18 -2.34
C LEU A 321 14.65 17.03 -1.18
N GLY A 322 13.81 17.95 -0.71
CA GLY A 322 14.12 18.86 0.41
C GLY A 322 14.19 20.31 -0.06
N VAL A 323 13.63 21.20 0.76
CA VAL A 323 13.65 22.65 0.54
C VAL A 323 14.33 23.28 1.74
N PHE A 324 15.36 24.08 1.48
CA PHE A 324 16.11 24.81 2.50
C PHE A 324 16.45 26.21 2.00
N LEU A 325 16.68 27.12 2.93
CA LEU A 325 17.17 28.46 2.62
C LEU A 325 18.70 28.40 2.64
N GLU A 326 19.34 28.87 1.57
CA GLU A 326 20.79 29.05 1.56
C GLU A 326 21.17 30.13 2.58
N ALA A 327 22.24 29.88 3.35
CA ALA A 327 22.79 30.92 4.19
C ALA A 327 23.39 32.00 3.27
N THR A 328 22.90 33.24 3.38
CA THR A 328 23.56 34.38 2.74
C THR A 328 24.97 34.51 3.32
N ALA A 329 25.97 34.42 2.44
CA ALA A 329 27.38 34.58 2.78
C ALA A 329 27.70 35.99 3.33
#